data_AF-A0A1K1PBU4-F1
#
_entry.id   AF-A0A1K1PBU4-F1
#
_cell.length_a   1.000
_cell.length_b   1.000
_cell.length_c   1.000
_cell.angle_alpha   90.00
_cell.angle_beta   90.00
_cell.angle_gamma   90.00
#
_symmetry.space_group_name_H-M   'P 1'
#
loop_
_entity.id
_entity.type
_entity.pdbx_description
1 polymer ?
#
loop_
_entity_poly.entity_id
_entity_poly.type
_entity_poly.pdbx_seq_one_letter_code
_entity_poly.pdbx_strand_id
1 'polypeptide(L)'
;MNMYAIGDFAAETMLNGKIQPDFKIDNLGVDGSSIVFVDSPEVFSCCIPDELDNDLLRKITESIFSLLRSLHGYKDISSFRAGFIARGGLLADIVWNNLTNKGFSSLSYTGIYGNRLLYDTSNMPFTKTLKECISEWKTIPFDIINIGNIPSLEAYLRSEIRTAKAPLSTYYLDFLYYMRSYIILQQCCPEQIPILILNMGLLAYQFGKTCSAFGLLSKCVEISRLDHDISKVCADKLHTLKQIESIAPELENIILDNTDKDLFELLWLLNDLDTFEEQLSF
;
A
#
# COMPACT_ATOMS: atom_id res chain seq x y z
N MET A 1 -18.60 8.19 2.63
CA MET A 1 -18.02 7.06 1.85
C MET A 1 -16.80 6.53 2.59
N ASN A 2 -16.53 5.23 2.49
CA ASN A 2 -15.32 4.62 3.05
C ASN A 2 -14.10 5.02 2.19
N MET A 3 -13.05 5.60 2.80
CA MET A 3 -11.87 6.08 2.07
C MET A 3 -11.08 4.96 1.42
N TYR A 4 -11.00 3.77 2.04
CA TYR A 4 -10.43 2.59 1.42
C TYR A 4 -11.16 2.23 0.11
N ALA A 5 -12.50 2.27 0.11
CA ALA A 5 -13.28 1.98 -1.08
C ALA A 5 -13.09 3.04 -2.18
N ILE A 6 -12.93 4.32 -1.81
CA ILE A 6 -12.59 5.39 -2.76
C ILE A 6 -11.20 5.15 -3.37
N GLY A 7 -10.22 4.71 -2.57
CA GLY A 7 -8.91 4.29 -3.05
C GLY A 7 -8.97 3.13 -4.03
N ASP A 8 -9.72 2.07 -3.69
CA ASP A 8 -9.96 0.92 -4.57
C ASP A 8 -10.56 1.38 -5.91
N PHE A 9 -11.62 2.17 -5.86
CA PHE A 9 -12.27 2.73 -7.06
C PHE A 9 -11.33 3.60 -7.92
N ALA A 10 -10.53 4.47 -7.30
CA ALA A 10 -9.58 5.30 -8.01
C ALA A 10 -8.51 4.47 -8.75
N ALA A 11 -8.01 3.41 -8.10
CA ALA A 11 -7.06 2.48 -8.71
C ALA A 11 -7.69 1.67 -9.84
N GLU A 12 -8.92 1.19 -9.68
CA GLU A 12 -9.66 0.50 -10.74
C GLU A 12 -9.86 1.42 -11.97
N THR A 13 -10.26 2.67 -11.73
CA THR A 13 -10.44 3.67 -12.77
C THR A 13 -9.13 3.89 -13.56
N MET A 14 -8.01 4.04 -12.84
CA MET A 14 -6.67 4.16 -13.41
C MET A 14 -6.26 2.93 -14.24
N LEU A 15 -6.43 1.72 -13.71
CA LEU A 15 -6.08 0.47 -14.41
C LEU A 15 -6.91 0.25 -15.69
N ASN A 16 -8.14 0.75 -15.69
CA ASN A 16 -9.02 0.78 -16.85
C ASN A 16 -8.68 1.90 -17.84
N GLY A 17 -7.62 2.66 -17.58
CA GLY A 17 -7.13 3.71 -18.46
C GLY A 17 -8.05 4.92 -18.52
N LYS A 18 -8.85 5.16 -17.48
CA LYS A 18 -9.67 6.36 -17.35
C LYS A 18 -8.95 7.33 -16.43
N ILE A 19 -8.62 8.51 -16.92
CA ILE A 19 -7.97 9.56 -16.15
C ILE A 19 -8.92 10.74 -16.06
N GLN A 20 -9.26 11.15 -14.83
CA GLN A 20 -10.14 12.27 -14.59
C GLN A 20 -9.31 13.48 -14.11
N PRO A 21 -9.08 14.51 -14.95
CA PRO A 21 -8.27 15.67 -14.55
C PRO A 21 -8.81 16.37 -13.32
N ASP A 22 -10.15 16.49 -13.20
CA ASP A 22 -10.84 17.05 -12.05
C ASP A 22 -11.39 15.97 -11.12
N PHE A 23 -10.56 14.99 -10.75
CA PHE A 23 -10.96 13.94 -9.83
C PHE A 23 -11.13 14.55 -8.43
N LYS A 24 -12.36 14.73 -7.97
CA LYS A 24 -12.71 15.22 -6.62
C LYS A 24 -13.74 14.30 -5.99
N ILE A 25 -13.77 14.25 -4.66
CA ILE A 25 -14.78 13.47 -3.92
C ILE A 25 -16.20 13.94 -4.25
N ASP A 26 -16.39 15.25 -4.40
CA ASP A 26 -17.69 15.84 -4.74
C ASP A 26 -18.22 15.37 -6.10
N ASN A 27 -17.34 14.88 -6.98
CA ASN A 27 -17.68 14.32 -8.29
C ASN A 27 -17.94 12.80 -8.22
N LEU A 28 -17.98 12.21 -7.02
CA LEU A 28 -18.32 10.81 -6.79
C LEU A 28 -19.69 10.65 -6.13
N GLY A 29 -20.42 9.64 -6.59
CA GLY A 29 -21.67 9.17 -6.00
C GLY A 29 -21.63 7.67 -5.74
N VAL A 30 -22.74 7.18 -5.21
CA VAL A 30 -22.95 5.75 -4.95
C VAL A 30 -24.20 5.31 -5.70
N ASP A 31 -24.06 4.31 -6.56
CA ASP A 31 -25.17 3.61 -7.23
C ASP A 31 -25.22 2.16 -6.75
N GLY A 32 -26.21 1.84 -5.93
CA GLY A 32 -26.27 0.57 -5.21
C GLY A 32 -25.08 0.39 -4.26
N SER A 33 -24.23 -0.60 -4.53
CA SER A 33 -22.99 -0.87 -3.79
C SER A 33 -21.73 -0.30 -4.46
N SER A 34 -21.87 0.33 -5.62
CA SER A 34 -20.75 0.75 -6.46
C SER A 34 -20.53 2.26 -6.38
N ILE A 35 -19.26 2.67 -6.36
CA ILE A 35 -18.88 4.08 -6.51
C ILE A 35 -18.92 4.42 -8.00
N VAL A 36 -19.49 5.57 -8.33
CA VAL A 36 -19.62 6.05 -9.72
C VAL A 36 -19.24 7.53 -9.80
N PHE A 37 -18.80 7.98 -10.98
CA PHE A 37 -18.66 9.41 -11.24
C PHE A 37 -20.06 10.01 -11.49
N VAL A 38 -20.39 11.08 -10.77
CA VAL A 38 -21.63 11.84 -10.97
C VAL A 38 -21.45 13.00 -11.95
N ASP A 39 -20.22 13.46 -12.13
CA ASP A 39 -19.83 14.45 -13.12
C ASP A 39 -18.57 13.96 -13.87
N SER A 40 -18.62 13.97 -15.21
CA SER A 40 -17.61 13.29 -16.08
C SER A 40 -17.25 13.99 -17.40
N PRO A 41 -17.30 15.33 -17.56
CA PRO A 41 -17.18 15.95 -18.87
C PRO A 41 -15.78 15.82 -19.51
N GLU A 42 -14.73 15.50 -18.76
CA GLU A 42 -13.34 15.56 -19.26
C GLU A 42 -12.50 14.28 -19.02
N VAL A 43 -13.12 13.10 -18.96
CA VAL A 43 -12.37 11.85 -18.79
C VAL A 43 -11.50 11.56 -20.02
N PHE A 44 -10.19 11.51 -19.81
CA PHE A 44 -9.22 11.06 -20.80
C PHE A 44 -9.10 9.53 -20.76
N SER A 45 -9.12 8.88 -21.93
CA SER A 45 -8.95 7.44 -22.06
C SER A 45 -7.57 7.09 -22.63
N CYS A 46 -6.94 6.04 -22.09
CA CYS A 46 -5.69 5.47 -22.57
C CYS A 46 -5.65 3.94 -22.41
N CYS A 47 -4.70 3.30 -23.08
CA CYS A 47 -4.44 1.86 -23.01
C CYS A 47 -3.34 1.58 -21.98
N ILE A 48 -3.72 1.27 -20.74
CA ILE A 48 -2.78 0.82 -19.71
C ILE A 48 -2.56 -0.70 -19.84
N PRO A 49 -1.29 -1.19 -19.90
CA PRO A 49 -0.03 -0.46 -19.73
C PRO A 49 0.70 -0.05 -21.02
N ASP A 50 0.12 -0.31 -22.19
CA ASP A 50 0.78 -0.12 -23.49
C ASP A 50 1.25 1.33 -23.72
N GLU A 51 0.40 2.30 -23.43
CA GLU A 51 0.65 3.74 -23.58
C GLU A 51 1.35 4.36 -22.35
N LEU A 52 1.76 3.54 -21.37
CA LEU A 52 2.42 4.06 -20.17
C LEU A 52 3.81 4.59 -20.51
N ASP A 53 3.96 5.90 -20.27
CA ASP A 53 5.18 6.69 -20.33
C ASP A 53 5.21 7.73 -19.19
N ASN A 54 6.26 8.57 -19.14
CA ASN A 54 6.43 9.56 -18.08
C ASN A 54 5.34 10.65 -18.10
N ASP A 55 4.85 11.02 -19.28
CA ASP A 55 3.81 12.03 -19.42
C ASP A 55 2.45 11.51 -18.97
N LEU A 56 2.13 10.26 -19.31
CA LEU A 56 0.92 9.59 -18.86
C LEU A 56 0.98 9.36 -17.35
N LEU A 57 2.11 8.90 -16.82
CA LEU A 57 2.30 8.77 -15.37
C LEU A 57 2.07 10.10 -14.66
N ARG A 58 2.64 11.21 -15.18
CA ARG A 58 2.42 12.55 -14.62
C ARG A 58 0.93 12.92 -14.60
N LYS A 59 0.19 12.67 -15.69
CA LYS A 59 -1.26 12.93 -15.77
C LYS A 59 -2.05 12.10 -14.76
N ILE A 60 -1.73 10.81 -14.62
CA ILE A 60 -2.33 9.93 -13.61
C ILE A 60 -2.07 10.49 -12.21
N THR A 61 -0.81 10.81 -11.89
CA THR A 61 -0.43 11.40 -10.60
C THR A 61 -1.16 12.71 -10.33
N GLU A 62 -1.34 13.57 -11.32
CA GLU A 62 -2.09 14.83 -11.18
C GLU A 62 -3.59 14.61 -10.93
N SER A 63 -4.19 13.63 -11.59
CA SER A 63 -5.57 13.23 -11.33
C SER A 63 -5.75 12.77 -9.88
N ILE A 64 -4.89 11.84 -9.41
CA ILE A 64 -4.96 11.36 -8.01
C ILE A 64 -4.65 12.48 -7.02
N PHE A 65 -3.69 13.35 -7.33
CA PHE A 65 -3.37 14.52 -6.51
C PHE A 65 -4.59 15.45 -6.33
N SER A 66 -5.36 15.69 -7.39
CA SER A 66 -6.59 16.48 -7.31
C SER A 66 -7.58 15.89 -6.29
N LEU A 67 -7.72 14.56 -6.29
CA LEU A 67 -8.60 13.86 -5.37
C LEU A 67 -8.11 13.98 -3.94
N LEU A 68 -6.82 13.74 -3.71
CA LEU A 68 -6.22 13.80 -2.37
C LEU A 68 -6.29 15.20 -1.76
N ARG A 69 -6.27 16.27 -2.56
CA ARG A 69 -6.43 17.65 -2.05
C ARG A 69 -7.79 17.91 -1.40
N SER A 70 -8.80 17.12 -1.76
CA SER A 70 -10.12 17.19 -1.12
C SER A 70 -10.22 16.33 0.15
N LEU A 71 -9.20 15.52 0.45
CA LEU A 71 -9.11 14.76 1.69
C LEU A 71 -8.38 15.56 2.77
N HIS A 72 -8.82 15.37 4.01
CA HIS A 72 -8.22 16.03 5.17
C HIS A 72 -7.91 15.00 6.24
N GLY A 73 -6.69 15.08 6.78
CA GLY A 73 -6.26 14.24 7.90
C GLY A 73 -5.52 12.98 7.47
N TYR A 74 -4.58 12.59 8.32
CA TYR A 74 -3.67 11.48 8.07
C TYR A 74 -4.41 10.16 7.87
N LYS A 75 -5.33 9.84 8.80
CA LYS A 75 -6.18 8.65 8.77
C LYS A 75 -6.92 8.43 7.44
N ASP A 76 -7.57 9.47 6.92
CA ASP A 76 -8.37 9.36 5.69
C ASP A 76 -7.48 9.12 4.47
N ILE A 77 -6.34 9.81 4.39
CA ILE A 77 -5.37 9.63 3.30
C ILE A 77 -4.69 8.27 3.39
N SER A 78 -4.33 7.81 4.60
CA SER A 78 -3.79 6.47 4.83
C SER A 78 -4.77 5.38 4.41
N SER A 79 -6.06 5.54 4.75
CA SER A 79 -7.11 4.62 4.34
C SER A 79 -7.31 4.61 2.82
N PHE A 80 -7.32 5.79 2.18
CA PHE A 80 -7.34 5.90 0.71
C PHE A 80 -6.14 5.19 0.09
N ARG A 81 -4.91 5.48 0.56
CA ARG A 81 -3.66 4.87 0.08
C ARG A 81 -3.74 3.35 0.14
N ALA A 82 -4.18 2.82 1.28
CA ALA A 82 -4.33 1.40 1.52
C ALA A 82 -5.22 0.73 0.46
N GLY A 83 -6.38 1.33 0.14
CA GLY A 83 -7.26 0.83 -0.93
C GLY A 83 -6.67 0.99 -2.32
N PHE A 84 -6.04 2.14 -2.58
CA PHE A 84 -5.42 2.47 -3.86
C PHE A 84 -4.30 1.49 -4.23
N ILE A 85 -3.38 1.22 -3.30
CA ILE A 85 -2.29 0.25 -3.52
C ILE A 85 -2.82 -1.18 -3.56
N ALA A 86 -3.75 -1.56 -2.68
CA ALA A 86 -4.31 -2.90 -2.69
C ALA A 86 -4.98 -3.24 -4.03
N ARG A 87 -5.74 -2.31 -4.62
CA ARG A 87 -6.40 -2.52 -5.91
C ARG A 87 -5.47 -2.27 -7.09
N GLY A 88 -4.57 -1.32 -7.02
CA GLY A 88 -3.73 -0.88 -8.14
C GLY A 88 -2.36 -1.55 -8.24
N GLY A 89 -1.95 -2.28 -7.20
CA GLY A 89 -0.69 -3.01 -7.13
C GLY A 89 0.51 -2.11 -7.42
N LEU A 90 1.45 -2.65 -8.20
CA LEU A 90 2.69 -1.95 -8.59
C LEU A 90 2.44 -0.58 -9.23
N LEU A 91 1.44 -0.45 -10.12
CA LEU A 91 1.19 0.84 -10.77
C LEU A 91 0.72 1.89 -9.76
N ALA A 92 -0.17 1.52 -8.84
CA ALA A 92 -0.61 2.45 -7.79
C ALA A 92 0.53 2.83 -6.85
N ASP A 93 1.42 1.88 -6.51
CA ASP A 93 2.59 2.16 -5.69
C ASP A 93 3.54 3.17 -6.36
N ILE A 94 3.81 2.99 -7.67
CA ILE A 94 4.57 3.94 -8.49
C ILE A 94 3.93 5.34 -8.50
N VAL A 95 2.62 5.41 -8.75
CA VAL A 95 1.87 6.68 -8.75
C VAL A 95 1.93 7.33 -7.37
N TRP A 96 1.78 6.54 -6.32
CA TRP A 96 1.83 7.03 -4.94
C TRP A 96 3.19 7.60 -4.59
N ASN A 97 4.26 6.88 -4.90
CA ASN A 97 5.62 7.36 -4.67
C ASN A 97 5.88 8.65 -5.45
N ASN A 98 5.34 8.80 -6.66
CA ASN A 98 5.43 10.06 -7.41
C ASN A 98 4.65 11.24 -6.77
N LEU A 99 3.64 10.98 -5.94
CA LEU A 99 2.94 12.04 -5.19
C LEU A 99 3.81 12.67 -4.10
N THR A 100 4.87 11.99 -3.63
CA THR A 100 5.83 12.55 -2.66
C THR A 100 6.50 13.81 -3.21
N ASN A 101 6.79 13.85 -4.52
CA ASN A 101 7.32 15.03 -5.23
C ASN A 101 6.37 16.24 -5.20
N LYS A 102 5.07 16.00 -4.99
CA LYS A 102 4.04 17.03 -4.83
C LYS A 102 3.72 17.33 -3.36
N GLY A 103 4.52 16.80 -2.43
CA GLY A 103 4.40 17.05 -0.98
C GLY A 103 3.47 16.08 -0.25
N PHE A 104 3.01 15.00 -0.89
CA PHE A 104 2.24 13.96 -0.20
C PHE A 104 3.19 12.89 0.35
N SER A 105 3.64 13.09 1.59
CA SER A 105 4.38 12.11 2.37
C SER A 105 3.79 12.01 3.77
N SER A 106 3.81 10.81 4.33
CA SER A 106 3.47 10.51 5.71
C SER A 106 4.29 11.33 6.71
N LEU A 107 5.54 11.66 6.38
CA LEU A 107 6.44 12.46 7.23
C LEU A 107 5.88 13.87 7.49
N SER A 108 5.07 14.39 6.56
CA SER A 108 4.38 15.67 6.73
C SER A 108 3.31 15.63 7.83
N TYR A 109 2.86 14.44 8.22
CA TYR A 109 1.82 14.20 9.21
C TYR A 109 2.35 13.68 10.56
N THR A 110 3.60 13.21 10.61
CA THR A 110 4.25 12.73 11.83
C THR A 110 5.06 13.82 12.55
N GLY A 111 5.08 15.06 12.02
CA GLY A 111 5.84 16.17 12.60
C GLY A 111 7.36 16.04 12.43
N ILE A 112 7.80 15.09 11.59
CA ILE A 112 9.21 14.86 11.26
C ILE A 112 9.58 15.84 10.15
N TYR A 113 10.02 17.02 10.55
CA TYR A 113 10.50 18.06 9.64
C TYR A 113 11.99 17.87 9.38
N GLY A 114 12.38 17.60 8.13
CA GLY A 114 13.81 17.63 7.81
C GLY A 114 14.14 17.27 6.36
N ASN A 115 13.57 16.18 5.85
CA ASN A 115 13.96 15.66 4.54
C ASN A 115 12.76 15.60 3.60
N ARG A 116 12.86 16.27 2.45
CA ARG A 116 11.93 16.01 1.34
C ARG A 116 12.27 14.64 0.79
N LEU A 117 11.35 13.69 0.93
CA LEU A 117 11.35 12.50 0.08
C LEU A 117 11.19 13.00 -1.36
N LEU A 118 12.18 12.72 -2.18
CA LEU A 118 12.13 12.97 -3.61
C LEU A 118 12.11 11.61 -4.29
N TYR A 119 11.10 11.36 -5.11
CA TYR A 119 11.00 10.14 -5.89
C TYR A 119 11.39 10.44 -7.33
N ASP A 120 12.58 10.05 -7.77
CA ASP A 120 13.00 10.32 -9.14
C ASP A 120 12.27 9.40 -10.14
N THR A 121 11.22 9.92 -10.77
CA THR A 121 10.54 9.24 -11.88
C THR A 121 11.16 9.54 -13.24
N SER A 122 12.09 10.49 -13.34
CA SER A 122 12.60 10.95 -14.65
C SER A 122 13.35 9.85 -15.40
N ASN A 123 13.78 8.81 -14.69
CA ASN A 123 14.47 7.65 -15.23
C ASN A 123 13.71 6.33 -15.05
N MET A 124 12.41 6.34 -14.68
CA MET A 124 11.68 5.07 -14.52
C MET A 124 11.57 4.36 -15.87
N PRO A 125 12.23 3.19 -16.04
CA PRO A 125 12.12 2.48 -17.29
C PRO A 125 10.78 1.74 -17.26
N PHE A 126 9.83 2.14 -18.11
CA PHE A 126 8.62 1.35 -18.40
C PHE A 126 8.99 0.12 -19.21
N THR A 127 9.78 -0.75 -18.58
CA THR A 127 10.29 -1.99 -19.17
C THR A 127 9.14 -2.91 -19.56
N LYS A 128 9.43 -3.82 -20.48
CA LYS A 128 8.50 -4.89 -20.85
C LYS A 128 8.00 -5.66 -19.62
N THR A 129 8.90 -5.99 -18.68
CA THR A 129 8.55 -6.70 -17.44
C THR A 129 7.57 -5.93 -16.57
N LEU A 130 7.76 -4.62 -16.41
CA LEU A 130 6.84 -3.78 -15.64
C LEU A 130 5.45 -3.75 -16.31
N LYS A 131 5.40 -3.57 -17.63
CA LYS A 131 4.13 -3.60 -18.38
C LYS A 131 3.44 -4.96 -18.28
N GLU A 132 4.18 -6.06 -18.35
CA GLU A 132 3.64 -7.41 -18.15
C GLU A 132 3.03 -7.59 -16.75
N CYS A 133 3.69 -7.10 -15.70
CA CYS A 133 3.14 -7.15 -14.33
C CYS A 133 1.84 -6.34 -14.21
N ILE A 134 1.77 -5.14 -14.79
CA ILE A 134 0.55 -4.33 -14.77
C ILE A 134 -0.57 -5.01 -15.57
N SER A 135 -0.26 -5.61 -16.72
CA SER A 135 -1.22 -6.35 -17.53
C SER A 135 -1.79 -7.55 -16.78
N GLU A 136 -0.91 -8.33 -16.11
CA GLU A 136 -1.30 -9.44 -15.25
C GLU A 136 -2.25 -8.98 -14.13
N TRP A 137 -1.97 -7.82 -13.53
CA TRP A 137 -2.75 -7.26 -12.43
C TRP A 137 -4.21 -6.98 -12.80
N LYS A 138 -4.49 -6.63 -14.06
CA LYS A 138 -5.85 -6.40 -14.57
C LYS A 138 -6.71 -7.67 -14.63
N THR A 139 -6.10 -8.84 -14.51
CA THR A 139 -6.79 -10.15 -14.55
C THR A 139 -7.12 -10.71 -13.17
N ILE A 140 -6.71 -10.02 -12.10
CA ILE A 140 -6.87 -10.50 -10.72
C ILE A 140 -8.35 -10.50 -10.33
N PRO A 141 -8.88 -11.62 -9.80
CA PRO A 141 -10.26 -11.68 -9.30
C PRO A 141 -10.32 -11.05 -7.90
N PHE A 142 -10.27 -9.72 -7.82
CA PHE A 142 -10.11 -9.00 -6.56
C PHE A 142 -11.13 -9.45 -5.49
N ASP A 143 -12.41 -9.56 -5.84
CA ASP A 143 -13.53 -9.79 -4.91
C ASP A 143 -13.38 -11.06 -4.05
N ILE A 144 -12.65 -12.05 -4.52
CA ILE A 144 -12.45 -13.32 -3.81
C ILE A 144 -11.16 -13.37 -2.98
N ILE A 145 -10.30 -12.35 -3.06
CA ILE A 145 -9.00 -12.33 -2.36
C ILE A 145 -9.17 -11.64 -1.02
N ASN A 146 -9.67 -12.41 -0.03
CA ASN A 146 -9.79 -12.00 1.36
C ASN A 146 -10.06 -13.22 2.26
N ILE A 147 -9.95 -13.04 3.57
CA ILE A 147 -10.19 -14.12 4.55
C ILE A 147 -11.63 -14.65 4.58
N GLY A 148 -12.63 -13.89 4.12
CA GLY A 148 -14.01 -14.38 4.02
C GLY A 148 -14.20 -15.45 2.94
N ASN A 149 -13.43 -15.37 1.85
CA ASN A 149 -13.48 -16.31 0.73
C ASN A 149 -12.33 -17.33 0.74
N ILE A 150 -11.17 -16.96 1.28
CA ILE A 150 -9.99 -17.82 1.44
C ILE A 150 -9.62 -17.85 2.94
N PRO A 151 -10.18 -18.80 3.71
CA PRO A 151 -10.31 -18.70 5.16
C PRO A 151 -9.01 -18.86 5.95
N SER A 152 -7.90 -19.19 5.29
CA SER A 152 -6.61 -19.27 5.95
C SER A 152 -5.49 -18.77 5.05
N LEU A 153 -4.45 -18.25 5.69
CA LEU A 153 -3.22 -17.86 5.01
C LEU A 153 -2.60 -19.04 4.25
N GLU A 154 -2.61 -20.24 4.84
CA GLU A 154 -2.10 -21.46 4.18
C GLU A 154 -2.85 -21.76 2.88
N ALA A 155 -4.18 -21.64 2.88
CA ALA A 155 -4.99 -21.83 1.68
C ALA A 155 -4.69 -20.76 0.62
N TYR A 156 -4.53 -19.51 1.05
CA TYR A 156 -4.15 -18.41 0.15
C TYR A 156 -2.76 -18.62 -0.46
N LEU A 157 -1.76 -18.98 0.35
CA LEU A 157 -0.38 -19.20 -0.10
C LEU A 157 -0.26 -20.33 -1.13
N ARG A 158 -1.15 -21.33 -1.06
CA ARG A 158 -1.23 -22.47 -1.99
C ARG A 158 -2.19 -22.26 -3.16
N SER A 159 -2.95 -21.17 -3.18
CA SER A 159 -3.95 -20.93 -4.22
C SER A 159 -3.29 -20.72 -5.59
N GLU A 160 -3.98 -21.17 -6.65
CA GLU A 160 -3.56 -20.90 -8.03
C GLU A 160 -3.51 -19.40 -8.33
N ILE A 161 -4.42 -18.63 -7.73
CA ILE A 161 -4.49 -17.16 -7.85
C ILE A 161 -3.15 -16.52 -7.49
N ARG A 162 -2.48 -17.03 -6.45
CA ARG A 162 -1.19 -16.52 -5.98
C ARG A 162 0.00 -17.19 -6.67
N THR A 163 -0.01 -18.52 -6.75
CA THR A 163 1.15 -19.29 -7.23
C THR A 163 1.41 -19.15 -8.74
N ALA A 164 0.41 -18.76 -9.52
CA ALA A 164 0.57 -18.53 -10.96
C ALA A 164 1.21 -17.18 -11.32
N LYS A 165 1.55 -16.34 -10.34
CA LYS A 165 1.94 -14.94 -10.56
C LYS A 165 3.45 -14.72 -10.51
N ALA A 166 3.90 -13.72 -11.25
CA ALA A 166 5.31 -13.31 -11.22
C ALA A 166 5.71 -12.80 -9.82
N PRO A 167 6.98 -12.97 -9.38
CA PRO A 167 7.41 -12.60 -8.02
C PRO A 167 7.06 -11.17 -7.59
N LEU A 168 7.18 -10.20 -8.50
CA LEU A 168 6.86 -8.80 -8.23
C LEU A 168 5.35 -8.60 -8.00
N SER A 169 4.51 -9.26 -8.79
CA SER A 169 3.05 -9.28 -8.61
C SER A 169 2.66 -9.96 -7.30
N THR A 170 3.39 -11.01 -6.88
CA THR A 170 3.11 -11.75 -5.64
C THR A 170 3.19 -10.88 -4.39
N TYR A 171 4.16 -9.95 -4.31
CA TYR A 171 4.25 -9.02 -3.18
C TYR A 171 2.96 -8.20 -3.00
N TYR A 172 2.52 -7.54 -4.07
CA TYR A 172 1.30 -6.72 -4.03
C TYR A 172 0.05 -7.57 -3.85
N LEU A 173 0.05 -8.81 -4.33
CA LEU A 173 -1.07 -9.73 -4.15
C LEU A 173 -1.21 -10.15 -2.67
N ASP A 174 -0.08 -10.46 -2.03
CA ASP A 174 -0.05 -10.77 -0.60
C ASP A 174 -0.48 -9.55 0.22
N PHE A 175 -0.01 -8.36 -0.17
CA PHE A 175 -0.44 -7.11 0.42
C PHE A 175 -1.97 -6.91 0.28
N LEU A 176 -2.54 -7.11 -0.91
CA LEU A 176 -3.98 -7.07 -1.14
C LEU A 176 -4.73 -8.02 -0.18
N TYR A 177 -4.30 -9.29 -0.10
CA TYR A 177 -4.92 -10.28 0.78
C TYR A 177 -4.89 -9.82 2.24
N TYR A 178 -3.74 -9.34 2.72
CA TYR A 178 -3.61 -8.89 4.10
C TYR A 178 -4.45 -7.66 4.41
N MET A 179 -4.47 -6.65 3.52
CA MET A 179 -5.23 -5.43 3.73
C MET A 179 -6.74 -5.67 3.77
N ARG A 180 -7.26 -6.54 2.89
CA ARG A 180 -8.68 -6.90 2.92
C ARG A 180 -9.02 -7.79 4.11
N SER A 181 -8.13 -8.69 4.49
CA SER A 181 -8.31 -9.52 5.68
C SER A 181 -8.31 -8.68 6.95
N TYR A 182 -7.48 -7.65 7.05
CA TYR A 182 -7.48 -6.70 8.17
C TYR A 182 -8.86 -6.05 8.37
N ILE A 183 -9.46 -5.54 7.30
CA ILE A 183 -10.79 -4.88 7.35
C ILE A 183 -11.87 -5.84 7.88
N ILE A 184 -11.85 -7.10 7.41
CA ILE A 184 -12.80 -8.12 7.85
C ILE A 184 -12.54 -8.51 9.32
N LEU A 185 -11.29 -8.74 9.68
CA LEU A 185 -10.90 -9.16 11.03
C LEU A 185 -11.20 -8.09 12.08
N GLN A 186 -11.06 -6.80 11.76
CA GLN A 186 -11.46 -5.70 12.64
C GLN A 186 -12.94 -5.79 13.06
N GLN A 187 -13.80 -6.34 12.21
CA GLN A 187 -15.24 -6.42 12.46
C GLN A 187 -15.66 -7.73 13.12
N CYS A 188 -14.99 -8.83 12.77
CA CYS A 188 -15.45 -10.18 13.13
C CYS A 188 -14.56 -10.90 14.15
N CYS A 189 -13.23 -10.79 14.04
CA CYS A 189 -12.27 -11.55 14.87
C CYS A 189 -10.99 -10.72 15.17
N PRO A 190 -11.07 -9.63 15.96
CA PRO A 190 -9.93 -8.74 16.20
C PRO A 190 -8.72 -9.43 16.84
N GLU A 191 -8.93 -10.52 17.57
CA GLU A 191 -7.90 -11.35 18.19
C GLU A 191 -6.95 -12.02 17.18
N GLN A 192 -7.32 -12.11 15.90
CA GLN A 192 -6.46 -12.65 14.84
C GLN A 192 -5.57 -11.59 14.17
N ILE A 193 -5.82 -10.30 14.43
CA ILE A 193 -5.03 -9.19 13.87
C ILE A 193 -3.53 -9.31 14.16
N PRO A 194 -3.07 -9.75 15.35
CA PRO A 194 -1.65 -9.89 15.59
C PRO A 194 -0.97 -10.91 14.68
N ILE A 195 -1.63 -12.04 14.41
CA ILE A 195 -1.13 -13.05 13.47
C ILE A 195 -1.04 -12.45 12.06
N LEU A 196 -2.04 -11.67 11.65
CA LEU A 196 -2.00 -10.98 10.36
C LEU A 196 -0.80 -10.04 10.26
N ILE A 197 -0.59 -9.18 11.26
CA ILE A 197 0.50 -8.19 11.29
C ILE A 197 1.88 -8.88 11.33
N LEU A 198 2.03 -9.97 12.09
CA LEU A 198 3.22 -10.82 12.05
C LEU A 198 3.51 -11.27 10.62
N ASN A 199 2.53 -11.81 9.91
CA ASN A 199 2.71 -12.30 8.53
C ASN A 199 3.03 -11.17 7.55
N MET A 200 2.45 -9.97 7.74
CA MET A 200 2.83 -8.78 6.96
C MET A 200 4.28 -8.38 7.22
N GLY A 201 4.73 -8.41 8.49
CA GLY A 201 6.12 -8.12 8.85
C GLY A 201 7.12 -9.12 8.27
N LEU A 202 6.77 -10.42 8.28
CA LEU A 202 7.57 -11.47 7.64
C LEU A 202 7.61 -11.34 6.12
N LEU A 203 6.51 -10.93 5.49
CA LEU A 203 6.49 -10.62 4.05
C LEU A 203 7.42 -9.43 3.76
N ALA A 204 7.30 -8.33 4.48
CA ALA A 204 8.18 -7.17 4.31
C ALA A 204 9.66 -7.56 4.44
N TYR A 205 9.98 -8.38 5.44
CA TYR A 205 11.32 -8.93 5.64
C TYR A 205 11.82 -9.72 4.42
N GLN A 206 11.00 -10.64 3.89
CA GLN A 206 11.34 -11.45 2.73
C GLN A 206 11.64 -10.61 1.47
N PHE A 207 11.00 -9.45 1.35
CA PHE A 207 11.17 -8.53 0.22
C PHE A 207 12.17 -7.39 0.49
N GLY A 208 12.94 -7.46 1.58
CA GLY A 208 13.97 -6.47 1.90
C GLY A 208 13.42 -5.09 2.27
N LYS A 209 12.17 -5.01 2.75
CA LYS A 209 11.55 -3.78 3.25
C LYS A 209 11.82 -3.67 4.75
N THR A 210 13.04 -3.27 5.08
CA THR A 210 13.63 -3.37 6.43
C THR A 210 12.88 -2.52 7.45
N CYS A 211 12.54 -1.27 7.13
CA CYS A 211 11.72 -0.41 7.99
C CYS A 211 10.30 -0.98 8.16
N SER A 212 9.66 -1.44 7.07
CA SER A 212 8.35 -2.10 7.15
C SER A 212 8.36 -3.36 8.01
N ALA A 213 9.37 -4.21 7.85
CA ALA A 213 9.52 -5.43 8.63
C ALA A 213 9.64 -5.10 10.12
N PHE A 214 10.53 -4.16 10.46
CA PHE A 214 10.76 -3.75 11.83
C PHE A 214 9.52 -3.14 12.49
N GLY A 215 8.84 -2.22 11.79
CA GLY A 215 7.66 -1.56 12.35
C GLY A 215 6.47 -2.48 12.53
N LEU A 216 6.20 -3.37 11.57
CA LEU A 216 5.10 -4.33 11.69
C LEU A 216 5.37 -5.36 12.80
N LEU A 217 6.60 -5.88 12.91
CA LEU A 217 6.96 -6.79 13.99
C LEU A 217 6.92 -6.11 15.36
N SER A 218 7.36 -4.84 15.46
CA SER A 218 7.29 -4.06 16.70
C SER A 218 5.83 -3.80 17.13
N LYS A 219 4.98 -3.38 16.18
CA LYS A 219 3.53 -3.28 16.40
C LYS A 219 2.93 -4.60 16.84
N CYS A 220 3.35 -5.72 16.23
CA CYS A 220 2.87 -7.05 16.59
C CYS A 220 3.19 -7.41 18.04
N VAL A 221 4.42 -7.14 18.52
CA VAL A 221 4.79 -7.34 19.93
C VAL A 221 3.91 -6.50 20.85
N GLU A 222 3.64 -5.26 20.47
CA GLU A 222 2.84 -4.34 21.29
C GLU A 222 1.39 -4.81 21.47
N ILE A 223 0.78 -5.32 20.41
CA ILE A 223 -0.60 -5.82 20.46
C ILE A 223 -0.70 -7.25 21.00
N SER A 224 0.37 -8.05 20.90
CA SER A 224 0.42 -9.47 21.31
C SER A 224 0.92 -9.68 22.72
N ARG A 225 0.94 -8.67 23.60
CA ARG A 225 1.60 -8.72 24.93
C ARG A 225 1.21 -9.93 25.81
N LEU A 226 0.10 -10.60 25.53
CA LEU A 226 -0.37 -11.80 26.25
C LEU A 226 -0.11 -13.13 25.52
N ASP A 227 0.25 -13.10 24.23
CA ASP A 227 0.60 -14.28 23.44
C ASP A 227 2.14 -14.44 23.39
N HIS A 228 2.63 -15.40 24.17
CA HIS A 228 4.05 -15.66 24.31
C HIS A 228 4.70 -16.16 23.01
N ASP A 229 4.00 -16.97 22.22
CA ASP A 229 4.57 -17.59 21.02
C ASP A 229 4.72 -16.57 19.90
N ILE A 230 3.69 -15.75 19.67
CA ILE A 230 3.74 -14.65 18.70
C ILE A 230 4.82 -13.64 19.11
N SER A 231 4.84 -13.24 20.38
CA SER A 231 5.83 -12.28 20.90
C SER A 231 7.26 -12.78 20.74
N LYS A 232 7.50 -14.07 20.99
CA LYS A 232 8.81 -14.70 20.82
C LYS A 232 9.26 -14.70 19.36
N VAL A 233 8.40 -15.10 18.42
CA VAL A 233 8.72 -15.10 16.98
C VAL A 233 9.07 -13.69 16.51
N CYS A 234 8.30 -12.67 16.93
CA CYS A 234 8.60 -11.28 16.59
C CYS A 234 9.93 -10.83 17.18
N ALA A 235 10.20 -11.13 18.46
CA ALA A 235 11.44 -10.74 19.13
C ALA A 235 12.68 -11.37 18.47
N ASP A 236 12.62 -12.65 18.11
CA ASP A 236 13.71 -13.35 17.41
C ASP A 236 14.01 -12.69 16.05
N LYS A 237 12.97 -12.29 15.31
CA LYS A 237 13.12 -11.60 14.03
C LYS A 237 13.60 -10.15 14.15
N LEU A 238 13.10 -9.39 15.13
CA LEU A 238 13.58 -8.05 15.43
C LEU A 238 15.06 -8.05 15.82
N HIS A 239 15.49 -9.03 16.62
CA HIS A 239 16.90 -9.21 16.96
C HIS A 239 17.76 -9.45 15.70
N THR A 240 17.28 -10.26 14.77
CA THR A 240 17.96 -10.53 13.49
C THR A 240 18.12 -9.26 12.65
N LEU A 241 17.04 -8.48 12.51
CA LEU A 241 17.05 -7.19 11.80
C LEU A 241 18.07 -6.21 12.37
N LYS A 242 18.14 -6.10 13.70
CA LYS A 242 19.10 -5.21 14.37
C LYS A 242 20.55 -5.62 14.20
N GLN A 243 20.84 -6.92 14.13
CA GLN A 243 22.22 -7.41 14.08
C GLN A 243 22.78 -7.54 12.66
N ILE A 244 21.94 -7.88 11.69
CA ILE A 244 22.40 -8.24 10.34
C ILE A 244 22.14 -7.12 9.33
N GLU A 245 20.95 -6.53 9.37
CA GLU A 245 20.51 -5.57 8.35
C GLU A 245 20.71 -4.11 8.79
N SER A 246 20.91 -3.87 10.09
CA SER A 246 21.32 -2.58 10.69
C SER A 246 20.45 -1.38 10.27
N ILE A 247 19.27 -1.26 10.88
CA ILE A 247 18.43 -0.05 10.77
C ILE A 247 19.11 1.13 11.45
N ALA A 248 19.09 2.30 10.80
CA ALA A 248 19.60 3.52 11.40
C ALA A 248 18.82 3.87 12.70
N PRO A 249 19.49 4.20 13.82
CA PRO A 249 18.84 4.46 15.10
C PRO A 249 17.75 5.54 15.05
N GLU A 250 17.91 6.54 14.18
CA GLU A 250 16.90 7.58 13.97
C GLU A 250 15.60 7.01 13.38
N LEU A 251 15.71 6.10 12.41
CA LEU A 251 14.55 5.43 11.80
C LEU A 251 13.89 4.48 12.80
N GLU A 252 14.68 3.75 13.60
CA GLU A 252 14.16 2.90 14.68
C GLU A 252 13.31 3.71 15.66
N ASN A 253 13.82 4.84 16.15
CA ASN A 253 13.08 5.69 17.09
C ASN A 253 11.78 6.22 16.48
N ILE A 254 11.83 6.70 15.23
CA ILE A 254 10.65 7.14 14.50
C ILE A 254 9.61 6.02 14.44
N ILE A 255 10.02 4.80 14.11
CA ILE A 255 9.10 3.67 13.99
C ILE A 255 8.46 3.35 15.35
N LEU A 256 9.27 3.23 16.41
CA LEU A 256 8.80 2.90 17.75
C LEU A 256 7.86 3.96 18.34
N ASP A 257 8.08 5.24 18.05
CA ASP A 257 7.22 6.34 18.48
C ASP A 257 5.85 6.37 17.77
N ASN A 258 5.65 5.52 16.75
CA ASN A 258 4.45 5.52 15.91
C ASN A 258 3.77 4.13 15.80
N THR A 259 4.16 3.13 16.62
CA THR A 259 3.56 1.77 16.58
C THR A 259 2.11 1.72 17.07
N ASP A 260 1.69 2.71 17.84
CA ASP A 260 0.35 2.88 18.40
C ASP A 260 -0.71 3.25 17.34
N LYS A 261 -0.27 3.79 16.19
CA LYS A 261 -1.12 4.20 15.07
C LYS A 261 -1.97 3.08 14.49
N ASP A 262 -3.06 3.43 13.80
CA ASP A 262 -3.80 2.46 12.99
C ASP A 262 -2.87 1.77 11.98
N LEU A 263 -3.19 0.53 11.58
CA LEU A 263 -2.33 -0.23 10.68
C LEU A 263 -2.11 0.50 9.35
N PHE A 264 -3.13 1.16 8.79
CA PHE A 264 -2.99 1.87 7.51
C PHE A 264 -2.11 3.11 7.64
N GLU A 265 -2.21 3.81 8.76
CA GLU A 265 -1.34 4.94 9.09
C GLU A 265 0.11 4.48 9.21
N LEU A 266 0.36 3.46 10.02
CA LEU A 266 1.69 2.90 10.19
C LEU A 266 2.27 2.42 8.87
N LEU A 267 1.52 1.66 8.05
CA LEU A 267 2.01 1.16 6.76
C LEU A 267 2.45 2.27 5.82
N TRP A 268 1.75 3.41 5.79
CA TRP A 268 2.20 4.54 4.99
C TRP A 268 3.53 5.10 5.50
N LEU A 269 3.64 5.32 6.82
CA LEU A 269 4.91 5.75 7.41
C LEU A 269 6.06 4.80 7.05
N LEU A 270 5.87 3.50 7.26
CA LEU A 270 6.91 2.52 7.04
C LEU A 270 7.36 2.46 5.57
N ASN A 271 6.45 2.55 4.61
CA ASN A 271 6.81 2.55 3.19
C ASN A 271 7.58 3.81 2.77
N ASP A 272 7.23 4.98 3.33
CA ASP A 272 7.99 6.21 3.12
C ASP A 272 9.41 6.08 3.69
N LEU A 273 9.57 5.42 4.85
CA LEU A 273 10.89 5.18 5.46
C LEU A 273 11.72 4.14 4.69
N ASP A 274 11.12 3.05 4.20
CA ASP A 274 11.83 2.10 3.32
C ASP A 274 12.36 2.83 2.06
N THR A 275 11.54 3.70 1.47
CA THR A 275 11.94 4.48 0.29
C THR A 275 13.09 5.44 0.63
N PHE A 276 13.07 6.04 1.81
CA PHE A 276 14.15 6.90 2.30
C PHE A 276 15.46 6.13 2.51
N GLU A 277 15.38 4.95 3.13
CA GLU A 277 16.52 4.08 3.40
C GLU A 277 17.20 3.59 2.10
N GLU A 278 16.38 3.23 1.09
CA GLU A 278 16.87 2.87 -0.25
C GLU A 278 17.67 4.02 -0.89
N GLN A 279 17.28 5.28 -0.66
CA GLN A 279 17.98 6.45 -1.21
C GLN A 279 19.31 6.77 -0.51
N LEU A 280 19.44 6.45 0.78
CA LEU A 280 20.68 6.65 1.53
C LEU A 280 21.75 5.60 1.23
N SER A 281 21.35 4.49 0.60
CA SER A 281 22.22 3.36 0.27
C SER A 281 22.98 3.52 -1.06
N PHE A 282 22.82 4.66 -1.74
CA PHE A 282 23.53 5.05 -2.97
C PHE A 282 24.38 6.31 -2.75
#